data_AF-A0A542YQZ4-F1
#
_entry.id   AF-A0A542YQZ4-F1
#
_cell.length_a   1.000
_cell.length_b   1.000
_cell.length_c   1.000
_cell.angle_alpha   90.00
_cell.angle_beta   90.00
_cell.angle_gamma   90.00
#
_symmetry.space_group_name_H-M   'P 1'
#
loop_
_entity.id
_entity.type
_entity.pdbx_description
1 polymer ?
#
loop_
_entity_poly.entity_id
_entity_poly.type
_entity_poly.pdbx_seq_one_letter_code
_entity_poly.pdbx_strand_id
1 'polypeptide(L)'
;MDTAAAVPLSIERTLEGFFAQSRMLRHPAMWTRSHGVRRKLERYLDLECERFLTDSEKVLVHAERQLHSLGAVVRVAGPETLLHALPGFLGQRWLPRHPALARVQIMVVSEIVSYLPTAGILDRRRVACSILEVEAQVIRARQVLAEAADPT
;
A
#
# COMPACT_ATOMS: atom_id res chain seq x y z
N MET A 1 35.70 0.63 -4.02
CA MET A 1 34.62 1.32 -4.78
C MET A 1 33.49 1.56 -3.80
N ASP A 2 33.49 2.74 -3.19
CA ASP A 2 32.39 3.20 -2.33
C ASP A 2 31.14 3.31 -3.19
N THR A 3 30.23 2.36 -3.00
CA THR A 3 28.85 2.56 -3.45
C THR A 3 28.29 3.51 -2.40
N ALA A 4 28.25 4.81 -2.71
CA ALA A 4 27.58 5.81 -1.88
C ALA A 4 26.27 5.17 -1.38
N ALA A 5 26.15 5.00 -0.06
CA ALA A 5 25.04 4.28 0.55
C ALA A 5 23.74 4.99 0.16
N ALA A 6 23.12 4.53 -0.93
CA ALA A 6 21.86 5.07 -1.41
C ALA A 6 20.87 4.85 -0.27
N VAL A 7 20.32 5.94 0.25
CA VAL A 7 19.28 5.87 1.27
C VAL A 7 18.19 4.95 0.73
N PRO A 8 17.88 3.82 1.41
CA PRO A 8 16.86 2.90 0.95
C PRO A 8 15.54 3.64 0.75
N LEU A 9 14.86 3.39 -0.37
CA LEU A 9 13.59 4.04 -0.66
C LEU A 9 12.54 3.58 0.37
N SER A 10 11.94 4.52 1.09
CA SER A 10 10.87 4.21 2.04
C SER A 10 9.50 4.07 1.35
N ILE A 11 8.55 3.46 2.05
CA ILE A 11 7.13 3.43 1.62
C ILE A 11 6.61 4.86 1.43
N GLU A 12 6.94 5.79 2.31
CA GLU A 12 6.49 7.18 2.22
C GLU A 12 6.91 7.80 0.88
N ARG A 13 8.20 7.70 0.52
CA ARG A 13 8.70 8.23 -0.76
C ARG A 13 8.11 7.50 -1.95
N THR A 14 7.89 6.19 -1.83
CA THR A 14 7.21 5.38 -2.84
C THR A 14 5.79 5.87 -3.09
N LEU A 15 5.01 6.10 -2.03
CA LEU A 15 3.64 6.58 -2.12
C LEU A 15 3.59 8.03 -2.63
N GLU A 16 4.51 8.90 -2.18
CA GLU A 16 4.62 10.26 -2.73
C GLU A 16 4.83 10.25 -4.24
N GLY A 17 5.78 9.45 -4.74
CA GLY A 17 6.03 9.29 -6.16
C GLY A 17 4.80 8.77 -6.91
N PHE A 18 4.15 7.73 -6.39
CA PHE A 18 2.92 7.17 -6.94
C PHE A 18 1.80 8.22 -7.06
N PHE A 19 1.47 8.91 -5.96
CA PHE A 19 0.37 9.88 -5.93
C PHE A 19 0.68 11.12 -6.78
N ALA A 20 1.95 11.53 -6.90
CA ALA A 20 2.36 12.63 -7.77
C ALA A 20 2.23 12.28 -9.26
N GLN A 21 2.55 11.03 -9.64
CA GLN A 21 2.59 10.60 -11.04
C GLN A 21 1.24 10.05 -11.56
N SER A 22 0.35 9.59 -10.68
CA SER A 22 -0.91 8.98 -11.09
C SER A 22 -1.89 10.01 -11.69
N ARG A 23 -2.04 9.96 -13.02
CA ARG A 23 -2.97 10.83 -13.78
C ARG A 23 -4.42 10.72 -13.29
N MET A 24 -4.85 9.51 -12.99
CA MET A 24 -6.23 9.24 -12.55
C MET A 24 -6.52 9.87 -11.19
N LEU A 25 -5.56 9.83 -10.26
CA LEU A 25 -5.75 10.38 -8.92
C LEU A 25 -5.76 11.90 -8.92
N ARG A 26 -5.15 12.55 -9.93
CA ARG A 26 -5.19 14.01 -10.12
C ARG A 26 -6.56 14.55 -10.56
N HIS A 27 -7.51 13.70 -10.95
CA HIS A 27 -8.86 14.16 -11.24
C HIS A 27 -9.55 14.68 -9.96
N PRO A 28 -10.16 15.90 -9.95
CA PRO A 28 -10.71 16.50 -8.73
C PRO A 28 -11.71 15.60 -7.99
N ALA A 29 -12.56 14.88 -8.72
CA ALA A 29 -13.54 13.96 -8.12
C ALA A 29 -12.91 12.72 -7.44
N MET A 30 -11.66 12.39 -7.77
CA MET A 30 -10.92 11.25 -7.22
C MET A 30 -9.99 11.65 -6.09
N TRP A 31 -9.49 12.88 -6.11
CA TRP A 31 -8.49 13.39 -5.18
C TRP A 31 -8.84 13.16 -3.70
N THR A 32 -10.01 13.62 -3.26
CA THR A 32 -10.44 13.48 -1.86
C THR A 32 -10.54 12.02 -1.43
N ARG A 33 -11.06 11.15 -2.31
CA ARG A 33 -11.26 9.73 -2.01
C ARG A 33 -9.93 8.97 -1.98
N SER A 34 -9.03 9.25 -2.93
CA SER A 34 -7.72 8.61 -3.01
C SER A 34 -6.81 9.02 -1.86
N HIS A 35 -6.84 10.29 -1.43
CA HIS A 35 -6.16 10.71 -0.21
C HIS A 35 -6.75 10.10 1.05
N GLY A 36 -8.07 9.86 1.07
CA GLY A 36 -8.70 9.07 2.13
C GLY A 36 -8.14 7.64 2.18
N VAL A 37 -7.96 7.00 1.02
CA VAL A 37 -7.33 5.68 0.92
C VAL A 37 -5.88 5.72 1.38
N ARG A 38 -5.09 6.74 1.00
CA ARG A 38 -3.70 6.91 1.46
C ARG A 38 -3.60 6.95 2.98
N ARG A 39 -4.35 7.84 3.64
CA ARG A 39 -4.33 7.94 5.11
C ARG A 39 -4.75 6.64 5.79
N LYS A 40 -5.72 5.95 5.20
CA LYS A 40 -6.18 4.66 5.71
C LYS A 40 -5.12 3.56 5.53
N LEU A 41 -4.40 3.57 4.41
CA LEU A 41 -3.28 2.67 4.15
C LEU A 41 -2.14 2.92 5.14
N GLU A 42 -1.73 4.18 5.35
CA GLU A 42 -0.71 4.54 6.35
C GLU A 42 -1.08 4.03 7.75
N ARG A 43 -2.33 4.24 8.17
CA ARG A 43 -2.83 3.71 9.44
C ARG A 43 -2.84 2.18 9.51
N TYR A 44 -3.22 1.51 8.42
CA TYR A 44 -3.18 0.05 8.34
C TYR A 44 -1.74 -0.47 8.48
N LEU A 45 -0.79 0.17 7.81
CA LEU A 45 0.62 -0.21 7.85
C LEU A 45 1.17 -0.12 9.27
N ASP A 46 0.89 0.97 9.99
CA ASP A 46 1.33 1.13 11.38
C ASP A 46 0.76 0.08 12.34
N LEU A 47 -0.45 -0.43 12.06
CA LEU A 47 -1.18 -1.35 12.94
C LEU A 47 -0.92 -2.83 12.65
N GLU A 48 -0.71 -3.20 11.40
CA GLU A 48 -0.76 -4.61 10.98
C GLU A 48 0.53 -5.09 10.29
N CYS A 49 1.47 -4.19 9.94
CA CYS A 49 2.62 -4.58 9.11
C CYS A 49 3.89 -4.94 9.85
N GLU A 50 3.88 -4.92 11.19
CA GLU A 50 5.04 -5.28 12.00
C GLU A 50 5.56 -6.70 11.69
N ARG A 51 4.67 -7.61 11.28
CA ARG A 51 5.02 -8.98 10.85
C ARG A 51 5.82 -9.07 9.54
N PHE A 52 5.79 -8.02 8.72
CA PHE A 52 6.50 -7.97 7.44
C PHE A 52 7.84 -7.24 7.55
N LEU A 53 8.13 -6.64 8.71
CA LEU A 53 9.37 -5.94 8.96
C LEU A 53 10.50 -6.93 9.25
N THR A 54 11.68 -6.62 8.72
CA THR A 54 12.95 -7.19 9.19
C THR A 54 13.22 -6.75 10.63
N ASP A 55 14.10 -7.46 11.33
CA ASP A 55 14.43 -7.09 12.72
C ASP A 55 15.09 -5.71 12.81
N SER A 56 15.91 -5.35 11.81
CA SER A 56 16.47 -4.00 11.68
C SER A 56 15.38 -2.94 11.49
N GLU A 57 14.39 -3.18 10.63
CA GLU A 57 13.26 -2.25 10.44
C GLU A 57 12.41 -2.14 11.71
N LYS A 58 12.21 -3.23 12.48
CA LYS A 58 11.47 -3.16 13.76
C LYS A 58 12.15 -2.25 14.76
N VAL A 59 13.48 -2.34 14.89
CA VAL A 59 14.25 -1.45 15.78
C VAL A 59 14.08 0.01 15.36
N LEU A 60 14.20 0.29 14.05
CA LEU A 60 14.02 1.64 13.51
C LEU A 60 12.58 2.15 13.69
N VAL A 61 11.56 1.32 13.44
CA VAL A 61 10.16 1.67 13.68
C VAL A 61 9.91 1.94 15.16
N HIS A 62 10.48 1.15 16.06
CA HIS A 62 10.35 1.38 17.49
C HIS A 62 10.96 2.73 17.90
N ALA A 63 12.15 3.05 17.40
CA ALA A 63 12.78 4.34 17.62
C ALA A 63 11.95 5.50 17.03
N GLU A 64 11.48 5.35 15.79
CA GLU A 64 10.65 6.35 15.11
C GLU A 64 9.34 6.61 15.86
N ARG A 65 8.71 5.57 16.43
CA ARG A 65 7.50 5.71 17.28
C ARG A 65 7.75 6.52 18.55
N GLN A 66 8.98 6.57 19.06
CA GLN A 66 9.32 7.44 20.22
C GLN A 66 9.33 8.92 19.84
N LEU A 67 9.63 9.24 18.58
CA LEU A 67 9.65 10.62 18.07
C LEU A 67 8.26 11.02 17.55
N HIS A 68 7.66 10.14 16.74
CA HIS A 68 6.42 10.36 16.04
C HIS A 68 5.62 9.06 15.97
N SER A 69 4.58 8.95 16.80
CA SER A 69 3.81 7.72 16.97
C SER A 69 3.03 7.26 15.73
N LEU A 70 2.78 8.16 14.77
CA LEU A 70 2.04 7.89 13.53
C LEU A 70 2.97 7.96 12.32
N GLY A 71 2.74 7.07 11.35
CA GLY A 71 3.49 6.95 10.11
C GLY A 71 4.90 6.36 10.28
N ALA A 72 5.20 5.75 11.42
CA ALA A 72 6.53 5.21 11.68
C ALA A 72 6.90 4.11 10.69
N VAL A 73 5.94 3.23 10.37
CA VAL A 73 6.19 2.16 9.39
C VAL A 73 6.45 2.74 8.01
N VAL A 74 5.71 3.76 7.57
CA VAL A 74 5.89 4.29 6.21
C VAL A 74 7.19 5.07 6.02
N ARG A 75 7.73 5.68 7.08
CA ARG A 75 9.01 6.39 7.03
C ARG A 75 10.22 5.45 7.02
N VAL A 76 10.08 4.27 7.62
CA VAL A 76 11.19 3.32 7.81
C VAL A 76 11.19 2.19 6.79
N ALA A 77 10.04 1.55 6.57
CA ALA A 77 9.99 0.31 5.82
C ALA A 77 10.16 0.51 4.31
N GLY A 78 10.62 -0.53 3.63
CA GLY A 78 10.80 -0.53 2.17
C GLY A 78 9.53 -0.84 1.35
N PRO A 79 9.58 -0.63 0.02
CA PRO A 79 8.46 -0.90 -0.90
C PRO A 79 8.05 -2.38 -0.98
N GLU A 80 8.94 -3.32 -0.66
CA GLU A 80 8.61 -4.75 -0.58
C GLU A 80 7.62 -5.01 0.55
N THR A 81 7.84 -4.40 1.72
CA THR A 81 6.91 -4.42 2.86
C THR A 81 5.53 -3.87 2.47
N LEU A 82 5.50 -2.76 1.71
CA LEU A 82 4.23 -2.25 1.16
C LEU A 82 3.53 -3.33 0.33
N LEU A 83 4.22 -3.92 -0.65
CA LEU A 83 3.63 -4.93 -1.53
C LEU A 83 3.08 -6.14 -0.76
N HIS A 84 3.84 -6.67 0.20
CA HIS A 84 3.41 -7.79 1.05
C HIS A 84 2.22 -7.45 1.96
N ALA A 85 2.06 -6.17 2.31
CA ALA A 85 0.98 -5.72 3.16
C ALA A 85 -0.35 -5.52 2.43
N LEU A 86 -0.33 -5.24 1.12
CA LEU A 86 -1.53 -4.88 0.33
C LEU A 86 -2.65 -5.93 0.35
N PRO A 87 -2.40 -7.26 0.35
CA PRO A 87 -3.48 -8.25 0.45
C PRO A 87 -4.29 -8.08 1.74
N GLY A 88 -3.64 -7.87 2.89
CA GLY A 88 -4.34 -7.67 4.16
C GLY A 88 -5.15 -6.35 4.19
N PHE A 89 -4.69 -5.32 3.47
CA PHE A 89 -5.43 -4.06 3.33
C PHE A 89 -6.72 -4.22 2.53
N LEU A 90 -6.75 -5.16 1.59
CA LEU A 90 -7.94 -5.57 0.85
C LEU A 90 -8.79 -6.62 1.57
N GLY A 91 -8.37 -7.07 2.76
CA GLY A 91 -9.12 -7.99 3.59
C GLY A 91 -10.39 -7.36 4.17
N GLN A 92 -11.36 -8.21 4.54
CA GLN A 92 -12.70 -7.79 5.00
C GLN A 92 -12.66 -6.77 6.15
N ARG A 93 -11.71 -6.89 7.08
CA ARG A 93 -11.52 -5.95 8.21
C ARG A 93 -11.17 -4.53 7.75
N TRP A 94 -10.45 -4.41 6.63
CA TRP A 94 -9.92 -3.16 6.12
C TRP A 94 -10.62 -2.68 4.84
N LEU A 95 -11.49 -3.47 4.23
CA LEU A 95 -12.29 -3.04 3.09
C LEU A 95 -13.47 -2.15 3.57
N PRO A 96 -13.72 -0.97 2.96
CA PRO A 96 -14.86 -0.13 3.31
C PRO A 96 -16.19 -0.85 3.07
N ARG A 97 -17.17 -0.66 3.96
CA ARG A 97 -18.54 -1.16 3.73
C ARG A 97 -19.26 -0.41 2.61
N HIS A 98 -18.97 0.88 2.44
CA HIS A 98 -19.59 1.69 1.39
C HIS A 98 -19.01 1.33 0.01
N PRO A 99 -19.82 0.84 -0.96
CA PRO A 99 -19.31 0.28 -2.22
C PRO A 99 -18.45 1.23 -3.02
N ALA A 100 -18.82 2.52 -3.10
CA ALA A 100 -18.02 3.50 -3.84
C ALA A 100 -16.62 3.71 -3.22
N LEU A 101 -16.49 3.67 -1.90
CA LEU A 101 -15.19 3.82 -1.23
C LEU A 101 -14.34 2.56 -1.40
N ALA A 102 -14.97 1.39 -1.35
CA ALA A 102 -14.28 0.12 -1.57
C ALA A 102 -13.74 0.00 -3.00
N ARG A 103 -14.53 0.42 -4.02
CA ARG A 103 -14.06 0.49 -5.40
C ARG A 103 -12.84 1.38 -5.55
N VAL A 104 -12.82 2.55 -4.89
CA VAL A 104 -11.65 3.45 -4.90
C VAL A 104 -10.45 2.80 -4.20
N GLN A 105 -10.65 2.12 -3.08
CA GLN A 105 -9.56 1.42 -2.38
C GLN A 105 -8.96 0.31 -3.26
N ILE A 106 -9.79 -0.54 -3.86
CA ILE A 106 -9.35 -1.62 -4.77
C ILE A 106 -8.58 -1.02 -5.96
N MET A 107 -9.12 0.02 -6.58
CA MET A 107 -8.48 0.72 -7.69
C MET A 107 -7.10 1.26 -7.32
N VAL A 108 -7.00 2.01 -6.21
CA VAL A 108 -5.72 2.55 -5.75
C VAL A 108 -4.70 1.44 -5.51
N VAL A 109 -5.11 0.31 -4.91
CA VAL A 109 -4.22 -0.83 -4.68
C VAL A 109 -3.76 -1.45 -6.01
N SER A 110 -4.67 -1.67 -6.98
CA SER A 110 -4.31 -2.18 -8.31
C SER A 110 -3.30 -1.28 -9.03
N GLU A 111 -3.46 0.04 -8.91
CA GLU A 111 -2.56 1.01 -9.50
C GLU A 111 -1.19 1.04 -8.80
N ILE A 112 -1.15 0.93 -7.46
CA ILE A 112 0.12 0.82 -6.72
C ILE A 112 0.89 -0.43 -7.18
N VAL A 113 0.24 -1.60 -7.24
CA VAL A 113 0.88 -2.86 -7.64
C VAL A 113 1.43 -2.78 -9.07
N SER A 114 0.71 -2.10 -9.96
CA SER A 114 1.19 -1.87 -11.34
C SER A 114 2.34 -0.87 -11.38
N TYR A 115 2.27 0.18 -10.57
CA TYR A 115 3.26 1.26 -10.52
C TYR A 115 4.64 0.77 -10.06
N LEU A 116 4.70 -0.03 -8.98
CA LEU A 116 5.97 -0.44 -8.36
C LEU A 116 6.99 -1.03 -9.35
N PRO A 117 6.65 -2.06 -10.16
CA PRO A 117 7.58 -2.59 -11.17
C PRO A 117 7.77 -1.66 -12.36
N THR A 118 6.72 -0.96 -12.82
CA THR A 118 6.80 -0.08 -13.99
C THR A 118 7.69 1.14 -13.75
N ALA A 119 7.73 1.64 -12.51
CA ALA A 119 8.62 2.73 -12.10
C ALA A 119 10.05 2.25 -11.76
N GLY A 120 10.34 0.95 -11.89
CA GLY A 120 11.64 0.38 -11.52
C GLY A 120 11.92 0.34 -10.01
N ILE A 121 10.89 0.52 -9.18
CA ILE A 121 11.02 0.49 -7.71
C ILE A 121 11.24 -0.94 -7.23
N LEU A 122 10.57 -1.92 -7.85
CA LEU A 122 10.74 -3.34 -7.57
C LEU A 122 11.05 -4.10 -8.85
N ASP A 123 11.94 -5.09 -8.78
CA ASP A 123 12.14 -6.04 -9.88
C ASP A 123 10.95 -7.00 -9.96
N ARG A 124 10.15 -6.85 -11.02
CA ARG A 124 8.96 -7.69 -11.28
C ARG A 124 9.25 -9.19 -11.18
N ARG A 125 10.44 -9.65 -11.59
CA ARG A 125 10.80 -11.08 -11.55
C ARG A 125 10.96 -11.58 -10.12
N ARG A 126 11.46 -10.74 -9.22
CA ARG A 126 11.68 -11.08 -7.81
C ARG A 126 10.38 -11.07 -7.00
N VAL A 127 9.46 -10.16 -7.35
CA VAL A 127 8.22 -9.95 -6.59
C VAL A 127 6.97 -10.53 -7.26
N ALA A 128 7.14 -11.38 -8.28
CA ALA A 128 6.03 -11.91 -9.07
C ALA A 128 4.97 -12.63 -8.20
N CYS A 129 5.39 -13.46 -7.24
CA CYS A 129 4.48 -14.14 -6.34
C CYS A 129 3.66 -13.17 -5.48
N SER A 130 4.30 -12.14 -4.94
CA SER A 130 3.63 -11.11 -4.15
C SER A 130 2.62 -10.32 -4.99
N ILE A 131 2.97 -9.99 -6.24
CA ILE A 131 2.05 -9.33 -7.19
C ILE A 131 0.81 -10.20 -7.42
N LEU A 132 1.01 -11.50 -7.71
CA LEU A 132 -0.10 -12.45 -7.94
C LEU A 132 -0.99 -12.59 -6.70
N GLU A 133 -0.42 -12.54 -5.49
CA GLU A 133 -1.18 -12.57 -4.25
C GLU A 133 -2.08 -11.33 -4.11
N VAL A 134 -1.56 -10.13 -4.43
CA VAL A 134 -2.38 -8.91 -4.41
C VAL A 134 -3.47 -8.97 -5.49
N GLU A 135 -3.14 -9.43 -6.69
CA GLU A 135 -4.10 -9.56 -7.79
C GLU A 135 -5.24 -10.54 -7.44
N ALA A 136 -4.91 -11.69 -6.84
CA ALA A 136 -5.92 -12.63 -6.34
C ALA A 136 -6.82 -11.99 -5.28
N GLN A 137 -6.25 -11.18 -4.40
CA GLN A 137 -7.03 -10.49 -3.37
C GLN A 137 -7.88 -9.34 -3.92
N VAL A 138 -7.42 -8.66 -4.99
CA VAL A 138 -8.24 -7.69 -5.75
C VAL A 138 -9.48 -8.37 -6.33
N ILE A 139 -9.32 -9.56 -6.92
CA ILE A 139 -10.44 -10.34 -7.47
C ILE A 139 -11.44 -10.68 -6.36
N ARG A 140 -10.96 -11.22 -5.23
CA ARG A 140 -11.81 -11.55 -4.07
C ARG A 140 -12.56 -10.32 -3.54
N ALA A 141 -11.87 -9.19 -3.38
CA ALA A 141 -12.49 -7.95 -2.90
C ALA A 141 -13.58 -7.43 -3.86
N ARG A 142 -13.42 -7.62 -5.18
CA ARG A 142 -14.44 -7.28 -6.17
C ARG A 142 -15.67 -8.19 -6.08
N GLN A 143 -15.47 -9.49 -5.85
CA GLN A 143 -16.56 -10.46 -5.67
C GLN A 143 -17.43 -10.10 -4.46
N VAL A 144 -16.81 -9.81 -3.31
CA VAL A 144 -17.52 -9.35 -2.10
C VAL A 144 -18.37 -8.10 -2.37
N LEU A 145 -17.88 -7.17 -3.20
CA LEU A 145 -18.64 -5.98 -3.58
C LEU A 145 -19.80 -6.25 -4.54
N ALA A 146 -19.69 -7.27 -5.37
CA ALA A 146 -20.77 -7.68 -6.26
C ALA A 146 -21.89 -8.36 -5.46
N GLU A 147 -21.52 -9.30 -4.57
CA GLU A 147 -22.46 -9.98 -3.68
C GLU A 147 -23.21 -9.00 -2.77
N ALA A 148 -22.52 -8.00 -2.21
CA ALA A 148 -23.15 -6.98 -1.38
C ALA A 148 -24.11 -6.05 -2.14
N ALA A 149 -24.01 -5.99 -3.48
CA ALA A 149 -24.90 -5.20 -4.32
C ALA A 149 -26.14 -5.98 -4.78
N ASP A 150 -26.15 -7.31 -4.60
CA ASP A 150 -27.25 -8.20 -4.95
C ASP A 150 -27.64 -9.07 -3.73
N PRO A 151 -28.26 -8.47 -2.69
CA PRO A 151 -28.72 -9.22 -1.53
C PRO A 151 -29.93 -10.06 -1.94
N THR A 152 -29.70 -11.36 -2.12
CA THR A 152 -30.76 -12.35 -2.39
C THR A 152 -31.77 -12.43 -1.24
#